data_AF-A0A952B648-F1
#
_entry.id   AF-A0A952B648-F1
#
_cell.length_a   1.000
_cell.length_b   1.000
_cell.length_c   1.000
_cell.angle_alpha   90.00
_cell.angle_beta   90.00
_cell.angle_gamma   90.00
#
_symmetry.space_group_name_H-M   'P 1'
#
loop_
_entity.id
_entity.type
_entity.pdbx_description
1 polymer ?
#
loop_
_entity_poly.entity_id
_entity_poly.type
_entity_poly.pdbx_seq_one_letter_code
_entity_poly.pdbx_strand_id
1 'polypeptide(L)'
;MIIPYKDLISYALYLLIVLTIVSGCRRVEDEAETLEVITTKTGIEMTKIPEGWFDMGSKSDSPDESPVHKVWISSFWLDRYEVVQEQFKKFQISDPSHFKDPNNPLEQINWTDATLFCNERSLAEGLDPCYDEETWECNFHANGYRLPTEAEWEYACRAGTAAKFSFGNDVRNLKDHAWFAENSSEKTRPVGKKKPNPWGLYDMYGNVSEWCNDFYSESYYKNSDQKNPKGSIKGKERVLRGGAWNSSANSCRSSYRSSDPSIDDTCLASDAIGFRCVRNASNNKSPEENMVKDKQARETSRTALVYDDIYLEHKTTEGHPEAPQRLVAITARLKADGLYSQLLKLSPKPVPSEWLTMVHSPEYIQRVRTSCQNNAGYLDSMDVPISTESYEAALAAAGGVLSAIDAVVERKVTNAFCAVRPPGHHALKDKAMGFCIFNNVAVGARYIQKKHNLSDILIVDWDVHHGNGTQAMFYDDPSVLYFSTHQYPFYPGTGSEAEKGGGQGLNYNINVPLPIGSGDADYVKVFKEKLE
;
A
#
# COMPACT_ATOMS: atom_id res chain seq x y z
N MET A 1 70.93 28.16 -70.88
CA MET A 1 72.25 28.11 -70.22
C MET A 1 72.24 26.90 -69.28
N ILE A 2 73.05 25.89 -69.64
CA ILE A 2 73.61 24.73 -68.90
C ILE A 2 72.95 24.27 -67.56
N ILE A 3 72.36 23.06 -67.59
CA ILE A 3 72.43 21.81 -66.75
C ILE A 3 72.83 21.87 -65.22
N PRO A 4 72.68 20.78 -64.41
CA PRO A 4 71.57 20.30 -63.54
C PRO A 4 71.98 20.22 -62.03
N TYR A 5 71.14 19.68 -61.12
CA TYR A 5 71.62 18.74 -60.08
C TYR A 5 70.50 17.89 -59.46
N LYS A 6 70.42 16.64 -59.94
CA LYS A 6 70.23 15.39 -59.18
C LYS A 6 69.00 15.20 -58.27
N ASP A 7 68.13 14.31 -58.77
CA ASP A 7 67.54 13.22 -57.98
C ASP A 7 68.60 12.46 -57.15
N LEU A 8 68.13 11.74 -56.13
CA LEU A 8 68.85 10.92 -55.14
C LEU A 8 69.45 11.76 -54.01
N ILE A 9 68.78 11.95 -52.86
CA ILE A 9 68.42 10.92 -51.88
C ILE A 9 67.38 11.54 -50.93
N SER A 10 66.19 10.93 -50.86
CA SER A 10 65.33 10.79 -49.65
C SER A 10 63.86 10.52 -50.03
N TYR A 11 63.64 9.65 -51.02
CA TYR A 11 62.44 8.81 -51.08
C TYR A 11 62.55 7.75 -49.97
N ALA A 12 62.26 8.12 -48.73
CA ALA A 12 62.02 7.15 -47.66
C ALA A 12 61.26 7.68 -46.44
N LEU A 13 61.05 8.99 -46.27
CA LEU A 13 60.58 9.48 -44.97
C LEU A 13 59.70 10.74 -45.00
N TYR A 14 58.75 10.86 -45.92
CA TYR A 14 57.69 11.88 -45.81
C TYR A 14 56.40 11.37 -46.46
N LEU A 15 55.77 10.42 -45.80
CA LEU A 15 54.40 10.02 -46.07
C LEU A 15 53.62 10.17 -44.77
N LEU A 16 53.61 11.40 -44.24
CA LEU A 16 52.64 11.83 -43.26
C LEU A 16 52.53 13.36 -43.30
N ILE A 17 51.28 13.81 -43.34
CA ILE A 17 50.79 15.17 -43.08
C ILE A 17 50.79 16.13 -44.28
N VAL A 18 49.54 16.47 -44.66
CA VAL A 18 48.96 17.80 -44.94
C VAL A 18 48.22 17.79 -46.28
N LEU A 19 46.95 17.38 -46.25
CA LEU A 19 45.96 17.83 -47.23
C LEU A 19 45.05 18.86 -46.55
N THR A 20 45.04 20.04 -47.14
CA THR A 20 44.49 21.30 -46.68
C THR A 20 42.96 21.31 -46.60
N ILE A 21 42.50 22.06 -45.60
CA ILE A 21 41.12 22.40 -45.25
C ILE A 21 40.48 23.22 -46.38
N VAL A 22 39.34 22.76 -46.90
CA VAL A 22 38.35 23.61 -47.58
C VAL A 22 37.09 23.57 -46.72
N SER A 23 36.86 24.68 -46.02
CA SER A 23 35.69 24.92 -45.18
C SER A 23 34.43 25.01 -46.03
N GLY A 24 33.68 23.92 -46.09
CA GLY A 24 32.24 23.93 -46.34
C GLY A 24 31.52 23.69 -45.01
N CYS A 25 30.83 24.70 -44.49
CA CYS A 25 29.93 24.55 -43.34
C CYS A 25 28.84 23.52 -43.68
N ARG A 26 29.06 22.26 -43.31
CA ARG A 26 27.98 21.32 -43.06
C ARG A 26 27.55 21.52 -41.61
N ARG A 27 26.34 22.06 -41.46
CA ARG A 27 25.58 21.98 -40.21
C ARG A 27 25.48 20.50 -39.87
N VAL A 28 26.15 20.08 -38.81
CA VAL A 28 25.85 18.79 -38.18
C VAL A 28 24.49 19.00 -37.54
N GLU A 29 23.46 18.42 -38.14
CA GLU A 29 22.22 18.16 -37.41
C GLU A 29 22.60 17.13 -36.35
N ASP A 30 22.68 17.55 -35.09
CA ASP A 30 22.77 16.63 -33.96
C ASP A 30 21.53 15.74 -34.03
N GLU A 31 21.71 14.48 -34.43
CA GLU A 31 20.68 13.45 -34.27
C GLU A 31 20.37 13.39 -32.77
N ALA A 32 19.16 13.82 -32.39
CA ALA A 32 18.71 13.74 -31.00
C ALA A 32 18.82 12.29 -30.54
N GLU A 33 19.71 12.04 -29.58
CA GLU A 33 19.96 10.70 -29.05
C GLU A 33 18.66 10.18 -28.41
N THR A 34 17.98 9.27 -29.10
CA THR A 34 16.72 8.72 -28.62
C THR A 34 17.00 7.83 -27.42
N LEU A 35 16.52 8.26 -26.25
CA LEU A 35 16.69 7.50 -25.01
C LEU A 35 16.02 6.13 -25.09
N GLU A 36 16.56 5.17 -24.34
CA GLU A 36 16.04 3.81 -24.25
C GLU A 36 14.60 3.82 -23.70
N VAL A 37 13.67 3.18 -24.42
CA VAL A 37 12.27 3.02 -24.02
C VAL A 37 11.95 1.55 -23.86
N ILE A 38 11.26 1.20 -22.76
CA ILE A 38 10.75 -0.15 -22.51
C ILE A 38 9.24 -0.12 -22.33
N THR A 39 8.58 -1.22 -22.64
CA THR A 39 7.23 -1.51 -22.17
C THR A 39 7.32 -2.50 -21.03
N THR A 40 6.79 -2.14 -19.86
CA THR A 40 6.83 -2.99 -18.67
C THR A 40 5.84 -4.16 -18.77
N LYS A 41 5.89 -5.11 -17.83
CA LYS A 41 4.97 -6.27 -17.84
C LYS A 41 3.50 -5.87 -17.73
N THR A 42 3.20 -4.73 -17.10
CA THR A 42 1.85 -4.16 -17.03
C THR A 42 1.44 -3.36 -18.27
N GLY A 43 2.32 -3.26 -19.28
CA GLY A 43 2.04 -2.59 -20.55
C GLY A 43 2.28 -1.08 -20.54
N ILE A 44 3.01 -0.56 -19.55
CA ILE A 44 3.30 0.88 -19.40
C ILE A 44 4.65 1.20 -20.04
N GLU A 45 4.74 2.26 -20.83
CA GLU A 45 6.00 2.70 -21.42
C GLU A 45 6.83 3.53 -20.43
N MET A 46 8.12 3.22 -20.30
CA MET A 46 9.07 4.00 -19.52
C MET A 46 10.27 4.40 -20.36
N THR A 47 10.76 5.61 -20.15
CA THR A 47 12.03 6.11 -20.71
C THR A 47 13.13 6.02 -19.65
N LYS A 48 14.31 5.53 -20.04
CA LYS A 48 15.50 5.58 -19.20
C LYS A 48 16.11 6.97 -19.22
N ILE A 49 16.03 7.65 -18.07
CA ILE A 49 16.61 8.96 -17.86
C ILE A 49 18.10 8.77 -17.50
N PRO A 50 19.02 9.41 -18.24
CA PRO A 50 20.45 9.28 -17.98
C PRO A 50 20.82 9.92 -16.65
N GLU A 51 21.96 9.51 -16.08
CA GLU A 51 22.51 10.24 -14.94
C GLU A 51 23.16 11.56 -15.37
N GLY A 52 23.15 12.56 -14.50
CA GLY A 52 23.82 13.81 -14.79
C GLY A 52 23.66 14.90 -13.74
N TRP A 53 24.48 15.95 -13.91
CA TRP A 53 24.35 17.20 -13.17
C TRP A 53 23.37 18.14 -13.88
N PHE A 54 22.54 18.84 -13.10
CA PHE A 54 21.78 19.99 -13.57
C PHE A 54 21.70 21.09 -12.51
N ASP A 55 21.36 22.29 -12.97
CA ASP A 55 21.06 23.43 -12.10
C ASP A 55 19.55 23.41 -11.79
N MET A 56 19.20 23.11 -10.55
CA MET A 56 17.83 23.02 -10.05
C MET A 56 17.33 24.37 -9.55
N GLY A 57 16.08 24.70 -9.85
CA GLY A 57 15.40 25.92 -9.42
C GLY A 57 15.47 27.10 -10.39
N SER A 58 15.16 28.29 -9.88
CA SER A 58 15.15 29.54 -10.64
C SER A 58 15.70 30.73 -9.86
N LYS A 59 16.29 31.69 -10.57
CA LYS A 59 16.87 32.92 -10.00
C LYS A 59 15.88 34.07 -9.94
N SER A 60 14.85 34.07 -10.79
CA SER A 60 14.03 35.26 -11.08
C SER A 60 12.54 35.05 -10.89
N ASP A 61 12.15 33.88 -10.40
CA ASP A 61 10.77 33.46 -10.32
C ASP A 61 10.31 33.45 -8.86
N SER A 62 9.79 32.35 -8.33
CA SER A 62 9.29 32.33 -6.94
C SER A 62 10.43 32.19 -5.91
N PRO A 63 10.32 32.77 -4.71
CA PRO A 63 11.37 32.69 -3.69
C PRO A 63 11.71 31.27 -3.22
N ASP A 64 10.74 30.36 -3.24
CA ASP A 64 10.86 28.95 -2.88
C ASP A 64 11.47 28.09 -4.00
N GLU A 65 11.66 28.65 -5.20
CA GLU A 65 12.43 28.07 -6.30
C GLU A 65 13.93 28.47 -6.22
N SER A 66 14.33 29.25 -5.21
CA SER A 66 15.66 29.86 -5.05
C SER A 66 16.36 29.35 -3.76
N PRO A 67 17.70 29.22 -3.74
CA PRO A 67 18.64 29.51 -4.83
C PRO A 67 18.69 28.41 -5.89
N VAL A 68 19.16 28.80 -7.08
CA VAL A 68 19.63 27.81 -8.06
C VAL A 68 20.85 27.10 -7.49
N HIS A 69 20.83 25.78 -7.49
CA HIS A 69 21.88 24.94 -6.93
C HIS A 69 22.13 23.70 -7.81
N LYS A 70 23.35 23.16 -7.75
CA LYS A 70 23.72 21.97 -8.53
C LYS A 70 23.25 20.69 -7.86
N VAL A 71 22.59 19.85 -8.63
CA VAL A 71 22.10 18.52 -8.22
C VAL A 71 22.55 17.46 -9.22
N TRP A 72 23.03 16.33 -8.70
CA TRP A 72 23.32 15.12 -9.44
C TRP A 72 22.15 14.15 -9.31
N ILE A 73 21.69 13.63 -10.43
CA ILE A 73 20.67 12.59 -10.49
C ILE A 73 21.28 11.34 -11.10
N SER A 74 21.08 10.20 -10.44
CA SER A 74 21.50 8.89 -10.95
C SER A 74 20.50 8.38 -11.98
N SER A 75 20.87 7.46 -12.86
CA SER A 75 19.95 7.01 -13.92
C SER A 75 18.74 6.28 -13.34
N PHE A 76 17.57 6.50 -13.93
CA PHE A 76 16.31 5.89 -13.50
C PHE A 76 15.38 5.67 -14.70
N TRP A 77 14.34 4.88 -14.52
CA TRP A 77 13.24 4.73 -15.46
C TRP A 77 12.07 5.61 -15.03
N LEU A 78 11.51 6.39 -15.94
CA LEU A 78 10.32 7.23 -15.69
C LEU A 78 9.21 6.86 -16.66
N ASP A 79 7.98 6.78 -16.18
CA ASP A 79 6.82 6.64 -17.05
C ASP A 79 6.76 7.77 -18.10
N ARG A 80 6.51 7.40 -19.36
CA ARG A 80 6.44 8.36 -20.46
C ARG A 80 5.25 9.31 -20.37
N TYR A 81 4.20 8.90 -19.69
CA TYR A 81 2.95 9.63 -19.52
C TYR A 81 2.57 9.64 -18.05
N GLU A 82 1.67 10.54 -17.67
CA GLU A 82 0.93 10.44 -16.41
C GLU A 82 0.16 9.10 -16.36
N VAL A 83 -0.05 8.56 -15.16
CA VAL A 83 -0.86 7.34 -14.98
C VAL A 83 -2.29 7.63 -15.43
N VAL A 84 -2.85 6.79 -16.30
CA VAL A 84 -4.21 6.98 -16.84
C VAL A 84 -5.26 6.17 -16.07
N GLN A 85 -6.52 6.61 -16.17
CA GLN A 85 -7.65 5.97 -15.50
C GLN A 85 -7.78 4.46 -15.81
N GLU A 86 -7.54 4.04 -17.05
CA GLU A 86 -7.60 2.63 -17.43
C GLU A 86 -6.50 1.79 -16.76
N GLN A 87 -5.29 2.35 -16.60
CA GLN A 87 -4.19 1.66 -15.93
C GLN A 87 -4.53 1.45 -14.45
N PHE A 88 -5.11 2.46 -13.80
CA PHE A 88 -5.52 2.39 -12.40
C PHE A 88 -6.62 1.35 -12.17
N LYS A 89 -7.63 1.29 -13.04
CA LYS A 89 -8.73 0.29 -12.98
C LYS A 89 -8.26 -1.15 -13.03
N LYS A 90 -7.11 -1.45 -13.65
CA LYS A 90 -6.56 -2.81 -13.70
C LYS A 90 -6.20 -3.36 -12.32
N PHE A 91 -5.97 -2.47 -11.35
CA PHE A 91 -5.69 -2.84 -9.96
C PHE A 91 -6.95 -2.87 -9.08
N GLN A 92 -8.14 -2.79 -9.70
CA GLN A 92 -9.47 -2.89 -9.04
C GLN A 92 -9.72 -1.86 -7.93
N ILE A 93 -8.98 -0.74 -7.93
CA ILE A 93 -9.24 0.40 -7.06
C ILE A 93 -10.34 1.26 -7.72
N SER A 94 -11.26 1.80 -6.92
CA SER A 94 -12.31 2.71 -7.42
C SER A 94 -11.66 3.93 -8.07
N ASP A 95 -11.97 4.17 -9.34
CA ASP A 95 -11.47 5.32 -10.11
C ASP A 95 -12.06 6.63 -9.53
N PRO A 96 -11.24 7.46 -8.84
CA PRO A 96 -11.72 8.63 -8.14
C PRO A 96 -11.95 9.82 -9.08
N SER A 97 -11.52 9.75 -10.34
CA SER A 97 -11.41 10.91 -11.23
C SER A 97 -12.74 11.60 -11.51
N HIS A 98 -12.78 12.93 -11.45
CA HIS A 98 -13.92 13.72 -11.84
C HIS A 98 -14.21 13.61 -13.36
N PHE A 99 -13.20 13.74 -14.21
CA PHE A 99 -13.34 13.79 -15.66
C PHE A 99 -13.12 12.42 -16.31
N LYS A 100 -14.21 11.70 -16.61
CA LYS A 100 -14.14 10.31 -17.08
C LYS A 100 -13.73 10.16 -18.55
N ASP A 101 -12.54 9.60 -18.76
CA ASP A 101 -12.04 9.07 -20.04
C ASP A 101 -10.91 8.05 -19.73
N PRO A 102 -10.92 6.83 -20.29
CA PRO A 102 -9.89 5.81 -20.01
C PRO A 102 -8.44 6.28 -20.22
N ASN A 103 -8.23 7.24 -21.13
CA ASN A 103 -6.91 7.76 -21.50
C ASN A 103 -6.59 9.11 -20.85
N ASN A 104 -7.53 9.72 -20.11
CA ASN A 104 -7.21 10.88 -19.28
C ASN A 104 -6.27 10.45 -18.15
N PRO A 105 -5.44 11.39 -17.63
CA PRO A 105 -4.72 11.15 -16.40
C PRO A 105 -5.71 10.81 -15.29
N LEU A 106 -5.26 9.96 -14.38
CA LEU A 106 -5.94 9.75 -13.12
C LEU A 106 -5.78 11.01 -12.27
N GLU A 107 -6.91 11.61 -11.90
CA GLU A 107 -6.98 12.72 -10.95
C GLU A 107 -7.92 12.42 -9.79
N GLN A 108 -8.01 13.36 -8.82
CA GLN A 108 -8.67 13.18 -7.52
C GLN A 108 -8.04 12.06 -6.68
N ILE A 109 -6.72 11.91 -6.79
CA ILE A 109 -5.96 10.93 -6.01
C ILE A 109 -5.10 11.63 -4.96
N ASN A 110 -5.19 11.17 -3.71
CA ASN A 110 -4.29 11.61 -2.64
C ASN A 110 -2.90 10.96 -2.81
N TRP A 111 -1.91 11.44 -2.06
CA TRP A 111 -0.54 10.95 -2.17
C TRP A 111 -0.42 9.47 -1.77
N THR A 112 -1.15 9.06 -0.72
CA THR A 112 -1.13 7.70 -0.17
C THR A 112 -1.65 6.65 -1.16
N ASP A 113 -2.74 6.94 -1.85
CA ASP A 113 -3.30 6.07 -2.89
C ASP A 113 -2.38 5.99 -4.12
N ALA A 114 -1.69 7.08 -4.44
CA ALA A 114 -0.69 7.10 -5.50
C ALA A 114 0.54 6.24 -5.16
N THR A 115 0.99 6.25 -3.90
CA THR A 115 2.09 5.37 -3.45
C THR A 115 1.66 3.92 -3.33
N LEU A 116 0.43 3.65 -2.90
CA LEU A 116 -0.15 2.31 -2.92
C LEU A 116 -0.19 1.74 -4.34
N PHE A 117 -0.61 2.55 -5.33
CA PHE A 117 -0.55 2.14 -6.73
C PHE A 117 0.89 1.79 -7.17
N CYS A 118 1.90 2.55 -6.72
CA CYS A 118 3.30 2.22 -6.99
C CYS A 118 3.68 0.84 -6.42
N ASN A 119 3.27 0.54 -5.18
CA ASN A 119 3.49 -0.78 -4.57
C ASN A 119 2.76 -1.90 -5.34
N GLU A 120 1.48 -1.73 -5.64
CA GLU A 120 0.68 -2.70 -6.39
C GLU A 120 1.25 -2.99 -7.79
N ARG A 121 1.69 -1.94 -8.50
CA ARG A 121 2.40 -2.10 -9.77
C ARG A 121 3.72 -2.85 -9.60
N SER A 122 4.45 -2.62 -8.50
CA SER A 122 5.70 -3.34 -8.21
C SER A 122 5.43 -4.82 -8.05
N LEU A 123 4.43 -5.17 -7.24
CA LEU A 123 4.02 -6.54 -6.98
C LEU A 123 3.55 -7.25 -8.26
N ALA A 124 2.73 -6.59 -9.07
CA ALA A 124 2.23 -7.13 -10.33
C ALA A 124 3.36 -7.48 -11.33
N GLU A 125 4.52 -6.82 -11.21
CA GLU A 125 5.68 -7.09 -12.07
C GLU A 125 6.74 -7.99 -11.42
N GLY A 126 6.54 -8.42 -10.17
CA GLY A 126 7.48 -9.21 -9.39
C GLY A 126 8.69 -8.40 -8.92
N LEU A 127 8.50 -7.10 -8.65
CA LEU A 127 9.49 -6.19 -8.08
C LEU A 127 9.18 -5.93 -6.60
N ASP A 128 10.17 -5.36 -5.91
CA ASP A 128 10.12 -5.05 -4.49
C ASP A 128 9.45 -3.70 -4.29
N PRO A 129 8.33 -3.62 -3.54
CA PRO A 129 7.66 -2.36 -3.25
C PRO A 129 8.61 -1.32 -2.65
N CYS A 130 8.40 -0.05 -3.00
CA CYS A 130 9.21 1.04 -2.47
C CYS A 130 8.66 1.58 -1.15
N TYR A 131 7.37 1.49 -0.87
CA TYR A 131 6.77 2.09 0.32
C TYR A 131 6.45 1.04 1.37
N ASP A 132 6.77 1.35 2.61
CA ASP A 132 6.22 0.65 3.78
C ASP A 132 4.79 1.17 4.03
N GLU A 133 3.78 0.30 4.00
CA GLU A 133 2.36 0.70 4.05
C GLU A 133 1.87 1.06 5.45
N GLU A 134 2.68 0.85 6.49
CA GLU A 134 2.37 1.29 7.86
C GLU A 134 2.89 2.70 8.12
N THR A 135 4.09 2.99 7.64
CA THR A 135 4.82 4.24 7.91
C THR A 135 4.85 5.21 6.73
N TRP A 136 4.54 4.72 5.54
CA TRP A 136 4.67 5.41 4.25
C TRP A 136 6.08 5.89 3.92
N GLU A 137 7.09 5.32 4.58
CA GLU A 137 8.49 5.59 4.27
C GLU A 137 8.91 4.93 2.95
N CYS A 138 9.60 5.68 2.09
CA CYS A 138 10.10 5.17 0.81
C CYS A 138 11.50 4.56 0.95
N ASN A 139 11.64 3.27 0.69
CA ASN A 139 12.90 2.59 0.44
C ASN A 139 13.42 2.89 -0.99
N PHE A 140 14.23 3.93 -1.10
CA PHE A 140 14.88 4.33 -2.35
C PHE A 140 15.89 3.30 -2.91
N HIS A 141 16.20 2.22 -2.20
CA HIS A 141 17.07 1.14 -2.68
C HIS A 141 16.31 -0.03 -3.30
N ALA A 142 14.98 -0.09 -3.12
CA ALA A 142 14.15 -1.09 -3.77
C ALA A 142 14.18 -0.93 -5.31
N ASN A 143 13.82 -2.02 -6.01
CA ASN A 143 13.81 -2.06 -7.47
C ASN A 143 12.41 -1.84 -8.09
N GLY A 144 11.38 -1.69 -7.24
CA GLY A 144 10.01 -1.38 -7.65
C GLY A 144 9.79 0.09 -7.97
N TYR A 145 8.51 0.43 -8.08
CA TYR A 145 8.02 1.74 -8.45
C TYR A 145 7.80 2.62 -7.24
N ARG A 146 8.02 3.92 -7.44
CA ARG A 146 7.70 4.99 -6.49
C ARG A 146 7.30 6.26 -7.22
N LEU A 147 6.85 7.27 -6.48
CA LEU A 147 6.75 8.63 -6.99
C LEU A 147 8.16 9.21 -7.23
N PRO A 148 8.33 10.08 -8.25
CA PRO A 148 9.60 10.77 -8.46
C PRO A 148 9.93 11.67 -7.28
N THR A 149 11.22 11.89 -7.02
CA THR A 149 11.58 13.04 -6.19
C THR A 149 11.35 14.34 -6.98
N GLU A 150 11.19 15.47 -6.28
CA GLU A 150 10.98 16.76 -6.94
C GLU A 150 12.16 17.14 -7.83
N ALA A 151 13.36 16.65 -7.52
CA ALA A 151 14.56 16.83 -8.33
C ALA A 151 14.62 15.89 -9.53
N GLU A 152 14.22 14.62 -9.39
CA GLU A 152 14.09 13.71 -10.54
C GLU A 152 13.05 14.23 -11.53
N TRP A 153 11.93 14.74 -11.04
CA TRP A 153 10.88 15.33 -11.86
C TRP A 153 11.39 16.57 -12.61
N GLU A 154 12.02 17.52 -11.93
CA GLU A 154 12.52 18.74 -12.57
C GLU A 154 13.63 18.44 -13.58
N TYR A 155 14.53 17.50 -13.26
CA TYR A 155 15.58 17.04 -14.16
C TYR A 155 15.00 16.43 -15.45
N ALA A 156 14.04 15.51 -15.29
CA ALA A 156 13.34 14.88 -16.41
C ALA A 156 12.55 15.90 -17.24
N CYS A 157 11.87 16.85 -16.60
CA CYS A 157 11.11 17.91 -17.25
C CYS A 157 12.03 18.80 -18.11
N ARG A 158 13.18 19.22 -17.55
CA ARG A 158 14.18 20.04 -18.23
C ARG A 158 14.84 19.32 -19.40
N ALA A 159 15.01 18.01 -19.36
CA ALA A 159 15.60 17.23 -20.45
C ALA A 159 16.89 17.85 -21.02
N GLY A 160 17.79 18.28 -20.13
CA GLY A 160 19.09 18.86 -20.48
C GLY A 160 19.12 20.38 -20.73
N THR A 161 17.98 21.09 -20.71
CA THR A 161 17.97 22.55 -20.85
C THR A 161 17.92 23.32 -19.52
N ALA A 162 18.57 24.48 -19.50
CA ALA A 162 18.47 25.46 -18.40
C ALA A 162 17.34 26.48 -18.60
N ALA A 163 16.61 26.42 -19.72
CA ALA A 163 15.51 27.32 -20.03
C ALA A 163 14.28 27.09 -19.12
N LYS A 164 13.34 28.05 -19.16
CA LYS A 164 12.07 28.00 -18.40
C LYS A 164 11.20 26.79 -18.78
N PHE A 165 11.27 26.39 -20.05
CA PHE A 165 10.64 25.17 -20.58
C PHE A 165 11.65 24.35 -21.38
N SER A 166 11.37 23.06 -21.59
CA SER A 166 12.21 22.13 -22.34
C SER A 166 12.40 22.54 -23.81
N PHE A 167 11.47 23.34 -24.34
CA PHE A 167 11.45 23.90 -25.69
C PHE A 167 11.92 25.37 -25.75
N GLY A 168 12.52 25.90 -24.68
CA GLY A 168 13.04 27.28 -24.62
C GLY A 168 12.26 28.20 -23.67
N ASN A 169 12.40 29.52 -23.85
CA ASN A 169 11.80 30.52 -22.94
C ASN A 169 10.51 31.14 -23.46
N ASP A 170 10.10 30.83 -24.69
CA ASP A 170 8.91 31.43 -25.31
C ASP A 170 7.63 30.70 -24.90
N VAL A 171 6.88 31.31 -23.98
CA VAL A 171 5.62 30.79 -23.44
C VAL A 171 4.56 30.53 -24.51
N ARG A 172 4.62 31.19 -25.68
CA ARG A 172 3.64 30.98 -26.77
C ARG A 172 3.68 29.57 -27.33
N ASN A 173 4.79 28.86 -27.15
CA ASN A 173 4.96 27.46 -27.55
C ASN A 173 4.37 26.48 -26.54
N LEU A 174 4.03 26.91 -25.32
CA LEU A 174 3.49 26.03 -24.27
C LEU A 174 2.23 25.28 -24.72
N LYS A 175 1.37 25.91 -25.52
CA LYS A 175 0.14 25.30 -26.06
C LYS A 175 0.39 24.05 -26.92
N ASP A 176 1.59 23.89 -27.46
CA ASP A 176 1.98 22.71 -28.24
C ASP A 176 2.44 21.56 -27.33
N HIS A 177 2.79 21.85 -26.08
CA HIS A 177 3.41 20.91 -25.13
C HIS A 177 2.56 20.63 -23.88
N ALA A 178 1.54 21.45 -23.59
CA ALA A 178 0.77 21.38 -22.36
C ALA A 178 -0.74 21.53 -22.57
N TRP A 179 -1.51 20.91 -21.67
CA TRP A 179 -2.91 21.24 -21.42
C TRP A 179 -3.00 22.14 -20.17
N PHE A 180 -3.37 23.39 -20.32
CA PHE A 180 -3.41 24.37 -19.22
C PHE A 180 -4.63 25.29 -19.39
N ALA A 181 -4.84 26.26 -18.49
CA ALA A 181 -6.10 27.02 -18.40
C ALA A 181 -6.59 27.59 -19.73
N GLU A 182 -5.68 28.04 -20.61
CA GLU A 182 -6.04 28.67 -21.88
C GLU A 182 -6.49 27.68 -22.97
N ASN A 183 -6.14 26.39 -22.88
CA ASN A 183 -6.37 25.43 -23.98
C ASN A 183 -6.95 24.07 -23.54
N SER A 184 -7.16 23.82 -22.24
CA SER A 184 -7.71 22.58 -21.72
C SER A 184 -9.22 22.46 -21.93
N SER A 185 -9.92 23.58 -22.11
CA SER A 185 -11.39 23.68 -22.01
C SER A 185 -11.91 23.16 -20.67
N GLU A 186 -11.26 23.59 -19.59
CA GLU A 186 -11.70 23.39 -18.21
C GLU A 186 -11.82 21.93 -17.76
N LYS A 187 -10.95 21.05 -18.30
CA LYS A 187 -10.87 19.64 -17.88
C LYS A 187 -9.54 18.98 -18.25
N THR A 188 -9.26 17.84 -17.63
CA THR A 188 -8.17 16.94 -18.06
C THR A 188 -8.43 16.38 -19.46
N ARG A 189 -7.33 16.04 -20.14
CA ARG A 189 -7.34 15.56 -21.53
C ARG A 189 -6.55 14.27 -21.65
N PRO A 190 -6.79 13.47 -22.71
CA PRO A 190 -6.03 12.25 -22.91
C PRO A 190 -4.53 12.55 -22.95
N VAL A 191 -3.74 11.74 -22.25
CA VAL A 191 -2.29 11.87 -22.20
C VAL A 191 -1.68 11.68 -23.60
N GLY A 192 -0.50 12.26 -23.82
CA GLY A 192 0.26 12.07 -25.06
C GLY A 192 -0.31 12.80 -26.28
N LYS A 193 -1.24 13.74 -26.10
CA LYS A 193 -1.84 14.53 -27.21
C LYS A 193 -1.07 15.81 -27.54
N LYS A 194 -0.06 16.15 -26.74
CA LYS A 194 0.86 17.28 -26.95
C LYS A 194 2.25 16.78 -27.34
N LYS A 195 3.11 17.69 -27.79
CA LYS A 195 4.49 17.35 -28.15
C LYS A 195 5.28 16.95 -26.89
N PRO A 196 6.04 15.85 -26.92
CA PRO A 196 6.89 15.48 -25.80
C PRO A 196 8.04 16.48 -25.63
N ASN A 197 8.72 16.40 -24.49
CA ASN A 197 10.01 17.06 -24.30
C ASN A 197 11.13 16.34 -25.10
N PRO A 198 12.36 16.88 -25.15
CA PRO A 198 13.49 16.26 -25.89
C PRO A 198 13.83 14.82 -25.48
N TRP A 199 13.42 14.37 -24.31
CA TRP A 199 13.61 13.00 -23.82
C TRP A 199 12.42 12.07 -24.09
N GLY A 200 11.44 12.53 -24.86
CA GLY A 200 10.29 11.71 -25.25
C GLY A 200 9.28 11.49 -24.12
N LEU A 201 9.30 12.33 -23.08
CA LEU A 201 8.30 12.36 -22.01
C LEU A 201 7.18 13.32 -22.37
N TYR A 202 5.95 12.88 -22.15
CA TYR A 202 4.73 13.63 -22.43
C TYR A 202 4.14 14.22 -21.15
N ASP A 203 3.32 15.26 -21.34
CA ASP A 203 2.54 15.89 -20.29
C ASP A 203 3.40 16.33 -19.09
N MET A 204 4.67 16.69 -19.33
CA MET A 204 5.55 17.25 -18.28
C MET A 204 5.13 18.67 -17.86
N TYR A 205 4.11 19.22 -18.51
CA TYR A 205 3.56 20.55 -18.28
C TYR A 205 2.03 20.48 -18.40
N GLY A 206 1.32 20.90 -17.36
CA GLY A 206 -0.13 20.91 -17.37
C GLY A 206 -0.75 19.52 -17.32
N ASN A 207 -2.02 19.42 -17.73
CA ASN A 207 -2.93 18.29 -17.56
C ASN A 207 -3.23 18.02 -16.08
N VAL A 208 -2.31 17.43 -15.33
CA VAL A 208 -2.38 17.39 -13.87
C VAL A 208 -1.05 17.80 -13.25
N SER A 209 -1.11 18.46 -12.09
CA SER A 209 0.05 18.59 -11.24
C SER A 209 0.40 17.22 -10.67
N GLU A 210 1.68 16.90 -10.60
CA GLU A 210 2.13 15.56 -10.25
C GLU A 210 2.67 15.48 -8.83
N TRP A 211 2.20 14.48 -8.08
CA TRP A 211 2.76 14.12 -6.78
C TRP A 211 4.24 13.74 -6.90
N CYS A 212 5.05 14.37 -6.07
CA CYS A 212 6.42 13.95 -5.79
C CYS A 212 6.51 13.27 -4.42
N ASN A 213 7.53 12.47 -4.19
CA ASN A 213 7.76 11.79 -2.91
C ASN A 213 8.01 12.78 -1.75
N ASP A 214 8.58 13.93 -2.07
CA ASP A 214 9.14 14.92 -1.16
C ASP A 214 8.08 15.60 -0.28
N PHE A 215 8.46 15.85 0.98
CA PHE A 215 7.76 16.83 1.80
C PHE A 215 8.11 18.25 1.34
N TYR A 216 7.08 19.09 1.20
CA TYR A 216 7.27 20.49 0.83
C TYR A 216 7.89 21.31 1.96
N SER A 217 8.81 22.18 1.57
CA SER A 217 9.41 23.21 2.41
C SER A 217 9.89 24.36 1.53
N GLU A 218 9.47 25.58 1.86
CA GLU A 218 9.85 26.80 1.13
C GLU A 218 11.36 27.06 1.14
N SER A 219 12.07 26.55 2.15
CA SER A 219 13.49 26.79 2.36
C SER A 219 14.40 25.64 1.92
N TYR A 220 13.82 24.54 1.41
CA TYR A 220 14.56 23.30 1.15
C TYR A 220 15.75 23.52 0.23
N TYR A 221 15.61 24.33 -0.83
CA TYR A 221 16.68 24.58 -1.81
C TYR A 221 17.95 25.19 -1.21
N LYS A 222 17.86 25.86 -0.05
CA LYS A 222 19.03 26.41 0.65
C LYS A 222 19.90 25.32 1.29
N ASN A 223 19.31 24.15 1.55
CA ASN A 223 19.93 23.04 2.27
C ASN A 223 19.75 21.70 1.51
N SER A 224 19.49 21.76 0.21
CA SER A 224 19.23 20.59 -0.63
C SER A 224 20.49 19.74 -0.78
N ASP A 225 20.31 18.41 -0.73
CA ASP A 225 21.39 17.47 -0.98
C ASP A 225 21.86 17.55 -2.44
N GLN A 226 23.18 17.52 -2.65
CA GLN A 226 23.73 17.61 -4.01
C GLN A 226 23.56 16.33 -4.83
N LYS A 227 23.28 15.17 -4.22
CA LYS A 227 23.19 13.88 -4.91
C LYS A 227 21.88 13.19 -4.59
N ASN A 228 21.05 12.98 -5.59
CA ASN A 228 19.73 12.35 -5.49
C ASN A 228 18.92 12.90 -4.29
N PRO A 229 18.67 14.23 -4.21
CA PRO A 229 17.92 14.81 -3.12
C PRO A 229 16.51 14.20 -3.05
N LYS A 230 16.06 14.00 -1.81
CA LYS A 230 14.81 13.32 -1.46
C LYS A 230 13.81 14.25 -0.76
N GLY A 231 14.10 15.55 -0.75
CA GLY A 231 13.25 16.55 -0.13
C GLY A 231 13.53 16.72 1.36
N SER A 232 12.64 17.45 2.03
CA SER A 232 12.69 17.59 3.49
C SER A 232 12.37 16.26 4.17
N ILE A 233 13.04 15.98 5.29
CA ILE A 233 12.79 14.77 6.12
C ILE A 233 11.45 14.81 6.89
N LYS A 234 10.81 15.99 6.97
CA LYS A 234 9.52 16.22 7.63
C LYS A 234 8.75 17.33 6.93
N GLY A 235 7.43 17.22 6.89
CA GLY A 235 6.55 18.28 6.40
C GLY A 235 5.08 17.97 6.66
N LYS A 236 4.23 18.95 6.43
CA LYS A 236 2.76 18.83 6.52
C LYS A 236 2.09 18.66 5.16
N GLU A 237 2.84 18.93 4.09
CA GLU A 237 2.36 18.93 2.71
C GLU A 237 3.38 18.23 1.83
N ARG A 238 2.91 17.69 0.70
CA ARG A 238 3.74 17.01 -0.30
C ARG A 238 3.96 17.93 -1.49
N VAL A 239 5.10 17.76 -2.17
CA VAL A 239 5.45 18.58 -3.34
C VAL A 239 4.62 18.18 -4.56
N LEU A 240 4.16 19.19 -5.29
CA LEU A 240 3.51 19.09 -6.59
C LEU A 240 4.34 19.80 -7.68
N ARG A 241 4.42 19.21 -8.87
CA ARG A 241 5.15 19.75 -10.03
C ARG A 241 4.32 19.76 -11.30
N GLY A 242 4.75 20.54 -12.31
CA GLY A 242 4.19 20.51 -13.67
C GLY A 242 3.01 21.45 -13.95
N GLY A 243 2.24 21.82 -12.92
CA GLY A 243 0.98 22.54 -13.09
C GLY A 243 -0.09 21.66 -13.76
N ALA A 244 -1.33 22.13 -13.82
CA ALA A 244 -2.49 21.34 -14.23
C ALA A 244 -3.32 21.99 -15.34
N TRP A 245 -4.40 21.32 -15.75
CA TRP A 245 -5.36 21.80 -16.76
C TRP A 245 -5.97 23.18 -16.43
N ASN A 246 -6.07 23.55 -15.16
CA ASN A 246 -6.59 24.84 -14.68
C ASN A 246 -5.50 25.86 -14.35
N SER A 247 -4.23 25.51 -14.58
CA SER A 247 -3.08 26.33 -14.20
C SER A 247 -2.77 27.40 -15.23
N SER A 248 -2.24 28.52 -14.76
CA SER A 248 -1.68 29.56 -15.63
C SER A 248 -0.41 29.07 -16.32
N ALA A 249 -0.03 29.69 -17.45
CA ALA A 249 1.21 29.37 -18.13
C ALA A 249 2.47 29.56 -17.24
N ASN A 250 2.40 30.44 -16.24
CA ASN A 250 3.50 30.63 -15.28
C ASN A 250 3.61 29.48 -14.27
N SER A 251 2.56 28.69 -14.05
CA SER A 251 2.62 27.50 -13.21
C SER A 251 3.10 26.26 -13.98
N CYS A 252 3.16 26.30 -15.31
CA CYS A 252 3.57 25.16 -16.13
C CYS A 252 5.05 25.20 -16.52
N ARG A 253 5.94 25.62 -15.61
CA ARG A 253 7.40 25.77 -15.89
C ARG A 253 8.19 24.66 -15.23
N SER A 254 9.40 24.38 -15.74
CA SER A 254 10.22 23.29 -15.22
C SER A 254 10.55 23.46 -13.73
N SER A 255 10.81 24.70 -13.27
CA SER A 255 11.14 24.99 -11.87
C SER A 255 9.93 25.20 -10.97
N TYR A 256 8.72 25.32 -11.53
CA TYR A 256 7.54 25.62 -10.72
C TYR A 256 7.28 24.46 -9.75
N ARG A 257 7.02 24.81 -8.50
CA ARG A 257 6.65 23.89 -7.45
C ARG A 257 5.48 24.48 -6.66
N SER A 258 4.68 23.59 -6.12
CA SER A 258 3.59 23.90 -5.22
C SER A 258 3.44 22.77 -4.22
N SER A 259 2.43 22.82 -3.38
CA SER A 259 2.20 21.82 -2.36
C SER A 259 0.73 21.58 -2.11
N ASP A 260 0.44 20.42 -1.57
CA ASP A 260 -0.89 20.06 -1.11
C ASP A 260 -0.77 19.17 0.15
N PRO A 261 -1.63 19.35 1.17
CA PRO A 261 -1.62 18.57 2.40
C PRO A 261 -1.90 17.07 2.21
N SER A 262 -2.43 16.65 1.06
CA SER A 262 -2.85 15.27 0.79
C SER A 262 -3.82 14.74 1.85
N ILE A 263 -4.95 15.42 2.03
CA ILE A 263 -5.99 14.98 2.98
C ILE A 263 -6.54 13.62 2.51
N ASP A 264 -6.60 12.64 3.40
CA ASP A 264 -7.07 11.26 3.14
C ASP A 264 -8.58 11.14 2.82
N ASP A 265 -9.27 12.26 2.59
CA ASP A 265 -10.66 12.26 2.11
C ASP A 265 -10.67 12.54 0.61
N THR A 266 -10.90 11.48 -0.17
CA THR A 266 -11.00 11.53 -1.63
C THR A 266 -12.10 12.48 -2.12
N CYS A 267 -13.11 12.79 -1.30
CA CYS A 267 -14.16 13.77 -1.63
C CYS A 267 -13.62 15.22 -1.66
N LEU A 268 -12.47 15.47 -1.06
CA LEU A 268 -11.79 16.76 -1.03
C LEU A 268 -10.55 16.81 -1.94
N ALA A 269 -10.21 15.70 -2.60
CA ALA A 269 -9.08 15.65 -3.52
C ALA A 269 -9.33 16.52 -4.75
N SER A 270 -8.26 17.17 -5.21
CA SER A 270 -8.30 18.08 -6.36
C SER A 270 -8.35 17.29 -7.68
N ASP A 271 -9.25 17.70 -8.58
CA ASP A 271 -9.33 17.20 -9.96
C ASP A 271 -8.18 17.72 -10.87
N ALA A 272 -7.21 18.40 -10.27
CA ALA A 272 -6.02 18.93 -10.90
C ALA A 272 -4.74 18.20 -10.48
N ILE A 273 -4.82 17.16 -9.63
CA ILE A 273 -3.65 16.44 -9.12
C ILE A 273 -3.69 14.98 -9.54
N GLY A 274 -2.57 14.49 -10.09
CA GLY A 274 -2.31 13.11 -10.44
C GLY A 274 -0.84 12.76 -10.21
N PHE A 275 -0.31 11.80 -10.97
CA PHE A 275 1.07 11.34 -10.77
C PHE A 275 1.59 10.49 -11.94
N ARG A 276 2.90 10.23 -11.91
CA ARG A 276 3.57 9.21 -12.73
C ARG A 276 4.57 8.42 -11.87
N CYS A 277 4.93 7.21 -12.27
CA CYS A 277 5.87 6.39 -11.51
C CYS A 277 7.31 6.47 -12.04
N VAL A 278 8.25 6.27 -11.13
CA VAL A 278 9.68 6.12 -11.40
C VAL A 278 10.20 4.82 -10.77
N ARG A 279 11.28 4.25 -11.29
CA ARG A 279 12.06 3.19 -10.62
C ARG A 279 13.55 3.29 -10.93
N ASN A 280 14.40 2.80 -10.04
CA ASN A 280 15.84 2.84 -10.24
C ASN A 280 16.27 2.03 -11.48
N ALA A 281 17.21 2.55 -12.27
CA ALA A 281 17.88 1.74 -13.30
C ALA A 281 18.94 0.87 -12.60
N SER A 282 18.88 -0.44 -12.77
CA SER A 282 19.72 -1.40 -12.04
C SER A 282 21.21 -1.06 -12.14
N ASN A 283 21.88 -0.87 -11.00
CA ASN A 283 23.33 -1.01 -10.94
C ASN A 283 23.64 -2.51 -10.81
N ASN A 284 24.42 -3.07 -11.74
CA ASN A 284 24.99 -4.41 -11.61
C ASN A 284 25.80 -4.52 -10.30
N LYS A 285 25.17 -4.95 -9.21
CA LYS A 285 25.83 -5.46 -8.00
C LYS A 285 25.06 -6.67 -7.47
N SER A 286 25.84 -7.61 -6.96
CA SER A 286 25.60 -9.05 -6.90
C SER A 286 24.41 -9.51 -6.05
N PRO A 287 23.75 -10.63 -6.40
CA PRO A 287 22.48 -11.08 -5.79
C PRO A 287 22.59 -11.73 -4.41
N GLU A 288 23.79 -12.01 -3.89
CA GLU A 288 23.94 -13.05 -2.87
C GLU A 288 23.81 -12.60 -1.42
N GLU A 289 23.87 -11.30 -1.10
CA GLU A 289 23.78 -10.83 0.30
C GLU A 289 22.38 -10.38 0.74
N ASN A 290 21.48 -10.07 -0.21
CA ASN A 290 20.12 -9.57 0.09
C ASN A 290 19.01 -10.62 -0.04
N MET A 291 19.26 -11.76 -0.71
CA MET A 291 18.20 -12.75 -0.99
C MET A 291 17.65 -13.48 0.25
N VAL A 292 18.38 -13.53 1.37
CA VAL A 292 17.99 -14.38 2.52
C VAL A 292 17.14 -13.62 3.55
N LYS A 293 17.28 -12.30 3.68
CA LYS A 293 16.44 -11.50 4.61
C LYS A 293 15.15 -10.99 3.97
N ASP A 294 15.17 -10.80 2.66
CA ASP A 294 14.16 -10.00 1.96
C ASP A 294 13.05 -10.85 1.31
N LYS A 295 13.33 -12.13 1.02
CA LYS A 295 12.29 -13.08 0.60
C LYS A 295 11.31 -13.40 1.74
N GLN A 296 11.78 -13.28 2.99
CA GLN A 296 10.94 -13.44 4.17
C GLN A 296 10.02 -12.22 4.33
N ALA A 297 10.51 -10.98 4.15
CA ALA A 297 9.71 -9.74 4.15
C ALA A 297 8.62 -9.69 3.05
N ARG A 298 8.93 -10.20 1.84
CA ARG A 298 8.02 -10.15 0.67
C ARG A 298 6.78 -11.06 0.76
N GLU A 299 6.80 -12.10 1.60
CA GLU A 299 5.60 -12.90 1.85
C GLU A 299 4.71 -12.30 2.95
N THR A 300 5.25 -11.38 3.77
CA THR A 300 4.62 -10.95 5.02
C THR A 300 3.54 -9.89 4.86
N SER A 301 3.45 -9.12 3.76
CA SER A 301 2.52 -7.98 3.64
C SER A 301 1.06 -8.37 3.34
N ARG A 302 0.76 -9.65 3.09
CA ARG A 302 -0.60 -10.09 2.72
C ARG A 302 -1.48 -10.30 3.95
N THR A 303 -2.77 -9.98 3.85
CA THR A 303 -3.80 -10.45 4.80
C THR A 303 -4.20 -11.89 4.49
N ALA A 304 -4.22 -12.76 5.51
CA ALA A 304 -4.79 -14.10 5.36
C ALA A 304 -6.31 -14.11 5.54
N LEU A 305 -7.00 -15.00 4.81
CA LEU A 305 -8.37 -15.42 5.06
C LEU A 305 -8.37 -16.88 5.48
N VAL A 306 -8.75 -17.16 6.72
CA VAL A 306 -9.02 -18.54 7.16
C VAL A 306 -10.47 -18.89 6.82
N TYR A 307 -10.64 -19.88 5.95
CA TYR A 307 -11.96 -20.33 5.49
C TYR A 307 -11.90 -21.79 5.03
N ASP A 308 -12.97 -22.54 5.29
CA ASP A 308 -13.20 -23.87 4.74
C ASP A 308 -14.70 -24.21 4.76
N ASP A 309 -15.14 -25.02 3.80
CA ASP A 309 -16.54 -25.41 3.66
C ASP A 309 -17.02 -26.28 4.84
N ILE A 310 -16.12 -26.89 5.63
CA ILE A 310 -16.47 -27.59 6.87
C ILE A 310 -17.29 -26.74 7.84
N TYR A 311 -17.11 -25.41 7.84
CA TYR A 311 -17.86 -24.49 8.68
C TYR A 311 -19.35 -24.41 8.30
N LEU A 312 -19.67 -24.73 7.05
CA LEU A 312 -21.03 -24.80 6.54
C LEU A 312 -21.74 -26.05 7.02
N GLU A 313 -21.01 -27.09 7.43
CA GLU A 313 -21.56 -28.37 7.88
C GLU A 313 -22.05 -28.33 9.33
N HIS A 314 -21.68 -27.32 10.12
CA HIS A 314 -22.35 -27.06 11.39
C HIS A 314 -23.82 -26.64 11.15
N LYS A 315 -24.77 -27.58 11.05
CA LYS A 315 -26.18 -27.22 10.85
C LYS A 315 -26.83 -26.85 12.18
N THR A 316 -27.63 -25.80 12.14
CA THR A 316 -28.48 -25.33 13.24
C THR A 316 -29.94 -25.53 12.85
N THR A 317 -30.88 -25.34 13.78
CA THR A 317 -32.31 -25.45 13.45
C THR A 317 -32.72 -24.44 12.39
N GLU A 318 -33.72 -24.79 11.57
CA GLU A 318 -34.19 -23.91 10.51
C GLU A 318 -34.58 -22.52 11.05
N GLY A 319 -34.13 -21.47 10.37
CA GLY A 319 -34.37 -20.08 10.78
C GLY A 319 -33.50 -19.57 11.94
N HIS A 320 -32.60 -20.38 12.49
CA HIS A 320 -31.68 -19.93 13.53
C HIS A 320 -30.74 -18.83 13.01
N PRO A 321 -30.46 -17.74 13.76
CA PRO A 321 -29.64 -16.63 13.28
C PRO A 321 -28.17 -17.02 13.07
N GLU A 322 -27.66 -17.95 13.87
CA GLU A 322 -26.35 -18.55 13.67
C GLU A 322 -26.49 -19.66 12.62
N ALA A 323 -26.18 -19.35 11.35
CA ALA A 323 -26.41 -20.22 10.20
C ALA A 323 -25.29 -20.15 9.15
N PRO A 324 -25.09 -21.19 8.32
CA PRO A 324 -24.06 -21.23 7.26
C PRO A 324 -24.09 -20.03 6.30
N GLN A 325 -25.28 -19.47 6.06
CA GLN A 325 -25.50 -18.33 5.18
C GLN A 325 -24.71 -17.09 5.59
N ARG A 326 -24.33 -16.95 6.88
CA ARG A 326 -23.46 -15.86 7.35
C ARG A 326 -22.11 -15.87 6.63
N LEU A 327 -21.48 -17.04 6.56
CA LEU A 327 -20.19 -17.21 5.89
C LEU A 327 -20.32 -17.15 4.36
N VAL A 328 -21.42 -17.67 3.81
CA VAL A 328 -21.72 -17.53 2.37
C VAL A 328 -21.86 -16.07 1.99
N ALA A 329 -22.55 -15.26 2.80
CA ALA A 329 -22.71 -13.82 2.55
C ALA A 329 -21.37 -13.07 2.64
N ILE A 330 -20.56 -13.35 3.65
CA ILE A 330 -19.22 -12.76 3.80
C ILE A 330 -18.36 -13.07 2.57
N THR A 331 -18.25 -14.35 2.19
CA THR A 331 -17.43 -14.75 1.04
C THR A 331 -17.98 -14.23 -0.29
N ALA A 332 -19.30 -14.18 -0.46
CA ALA A 332 -19.92 -13.57 -1.63
C ALA A 332 -19.60 -12.07 -1.73
N ARG A 333 -19.65 -11.34 -0.61
CA ARG A 333 -19.32 -9.91 -0.59
C ARG A 333 -17.83 -9.67 -0.87
N LEU A 334 -16.94 -10.43 -0.23
CA LEU A 334 -15.51 -10.37 -0.52
C LEU A 334 -15.19 -10.65 -2.00
N LYS A 335 -15.93 -11.58 -2.64
CA LYS A 335 -15.78 -11.87 -4.07
C LYS A 335 -16.30 -10.73 -4.94
N ALA A 336 -17.46 -10.16 -4.59
CA ALA A 336 -18.06 -9.05 -5.33
C ALA A 336 -17.16 -7.79 -5.31
N ASP A 337 -16.48 -7.56 -4.20
CA ASP A 337 -15.56 -6.43 -4.02
C ASP A 337 -14.14 -6.71 -4.53
N GLY A 338 -13.87 -7.88 -5.12
CA GLY A 338 -12.53 -8.26 -5.63
C GLY A 338 -11.48 -8.61 -4.54
N LEU A 339 -11.79 -8.34 -3.27
CA LEU A 339 -10.92 -8.61 -2.12
C LEU A 339 -10.60 -10.09 -1.95
N TYR A 340 -11.55 -10.99 -2.26
CA TYR A 340 -11.35 -12.43 -2.08
C TYR A 340 -10.13 -12.94 -2.85
N SER A 341 -9.83 -12.41 -4.04
CA SER A 341 -8.64 -12.78 -4.81
C SER A 341 -7.33 -12.32 -4.17
N GLN A 342 -7.34 -11.20 -3.45
CA GLN A 342 -6.16 -10.58 -2.85
C GLN A 342 -5.69 -11.28 -1.57
N LEU A 343 -6.62 -11.92 -0.84
CA LEU A 343 -6.34 -12.57 0.45
C LEU A 343 -5.51 -13.86 0.29
N LEU A 344 -4.58 -14.14 1.21
CA LEU A 344 -3.95 -15.46 1.30
C LEU A 344 -4.91 -16.45 1.94
N LYS A 345 -5.31 -17.50 1.21
CA LYS A 345 -6.26 -18.49 1.72
C LYS A 345 -5.53 -19.48 2.61
N LEU A 346 -5.98 -19.61 3.85
CA LEU A 346 -5.49 -20.59 4.80
C LEU A 346 -6.60 -21.59 5.11
N SER A 347 -6.33 -22.87 4.84
CA SER A 347 -7.21 -23.95 5.28
C SER A 347 -6.97 -24.23 6.76
N PRO A 348 -8.03 -24.35 7.58
CA PRO A 348 -7.91 -24.71 8.97
C PRO A 348 -7.46 -26.16 9.10
N LYS A 349 -6.73 -26.44 10.18
CA LYS A 349 -6.53 -27.80 10.68
C LYS A 349 -7.38 -27.97 11.94
N PRO A 350 -7.97 -29.15 12.19
CA PRO A 350 -8.64 -29.41 13.47
C PRO A 350 -7.69 -29.12 14.63
N VAL A 351 -8.18 -28.40 15.64
CA VAL A 351 -7.38 -28.09 16.84
C VAL A 351 -6.95 -29.39 17.54
N PRO A 352 -5.65 -29.60 17.79
CA PRO A 352 -5.20 -30.71 18.63
C PRO A 352 -5.77 -30.64 20.05
N SER A 353 -6.09 -31.79 20.63
CA SER A 353 -6.74 -31.88 21.94
C SER A 353 -5.96 -31.20 23.06
N GLU A 354 -4.63 -31.21 22.98
CA GLU A 354 -3.74 -30.57 23.97
C GLU A 354 -4.07 -29.07 24.15
N TRP A 355 -4.32 -28.36 23.05
CA TRP A 355 -4.64 -26.93 23.06
C TRP A 355 -6.06 -26.69 23.54
N LEU A 356 -6.99 -27.57 23.16
CA LEU A 356 -8.36 -27.48 23.60
C LEU A 356 -8.47 -27.68 25.12
N THR A 357 -7.69 -28.62 25.68
CA THR A 357 -7.65 -28.89 27.14
C THR A 357 -6.98 -27.81 27.98
N MET A 358 -6.31 -26.83 27.37
CA MET A 358 -5.82 -25.65 28.10
C MET A 358 -6.94 -24.69 28.51
N VAL A 359 -8.11 -24.79 27.86
CA VAL A 359 -9.24 -23.88 28.04
C VAL A 359 -10.47 -24.64 28.54
N HIS A 360 -10.73 -25.82 27.96
CA HIS A 360 -11.92 -26.62 28.21
C HIS A 360 -11.59 -27.86 29.03
N SER A 361 -12.51 -28.29 29.90
CA SER A 361 -12.33 -29.54 30.62
C SER A 361 -12.38 -30.75 29.66
N PRO A 362 -11.58 -31.80 29.90
CA PRO A 362 -11.65 -33.04 29.10
C PRO A 362 -13.06 -33.63 29.05
N GLU A 363 -13.80 -33.56 30.15
CA GLU A 363 -15.18 -34.03 30.26
C GLU A 363 -16.12 -33.24 29.35
N TYR A 364 -15.93 -31.92 29.26
CA TYR A 364 -16.71 -31.08 28.36
C TYR A 364 -16.44 -31.42 26.90
N ILE A 365 -15.17 -31.52 26.50
CA ILE A 365 -14.78 -31.87 25.12
C ILE A 365 -15.41 -33.21 24.71
N GLN A 366 -15.36 -34.21 25.60
CA GLN A 366 -15.97 -35.52 25.34
C GLN A 366 -17.50 -35.44 25.27
N ARG A 367 -18.14 -34.59 26.09
CA ARG A 367 -19.58 -34.33 26.02
C ARG A 367 -19.98 -33.69 24.70
N VAL A 368 -19.23 -32.71 24.20
CA VAL A 368 -19.48 -32.10 22.88
C VAL A 368 -19.43 -33.16 21.78
N ARG A 369 -18.34 -33.95 21.73
CA ARG A 369 -18.17 -35.02 20.75
C ARG A 369 -19.35 -36.00 20.76
N THR A 370 -19.68 -36.50 21.94
CA THR A 370 -20.73 -37.52 22.12
C THR A 370 -22.12 -36.97 21.78
N SER A 371 -22.40 -35.71 22.12
CA SER A 371 -23.69 -35.06 21.81
C SER A 371 -23.89 -34.83 20.31
N CYS A 372 -22.83 -34.45 19.59
CA CYS A 372 -22.86 -34.33 18.13
C CYS A 372 -23.03 -35.71 17.47
N GLN A 373 -22.25 -36.71 17.88
CA GLN A 373 -22.35 -38.09 17.37
C GLN A 373 -23.75 -38.70 17.55
N ASN A 374 -24.40 -38.40 18.68
CA ASN A 374 -25.75 -38.88 18.98
C ASN A 374 -26.85 -38.00 18.36
N ASN A 375 -26.49 -36.95 17.61
CA ASN A 375 -27.42 -35.97 17.05
C ASN A 375 -28.41 -35.41 18.11
N ALA A 376 -27.89 -34.96 19.25
CA ALA A 376 -28.70 -34.54 20.40
C ALA A 376 -29.58 -33.29 20.13
N GLY A 377 -29.38 -32.61 18.99
CA GLY A 377 -30.11 -31.40 18.58
C GLY A 377 -29.60 -30.13 19.26
N TYR A 378 -29.30 -30.18 20.56
CA TYR A 378 -28.79 -29.05 21.35
C TYR A 378 -27.69 -29.48 22.32
N LEU A 379 -26.78 -28.56 22.64
CA LEU A 379 -25.67 -28.77 23.57
C LEU A 379 -25.78 -27.83 24.78
N ASP A 380 -25.95 -28.39 25.98
CA ASP A 380 -26.03 -27.71 27.29
C ASP A 380 -27.15 -26.65 27.48
N SER A 381 -27.54 -25.92 26.44
CA SER A 381 -28.63 -24.93 26.42
C SER A 381 -29.35 -24.91 25.08
N MET A 382 -30.60 -24.44 25.09
CA MET A 382 -31.46 -24.37 23.89
C MET A 382 -31.00 -23.33 22.86
N ASP A 383 -30.09 -22.44 23.23
CA ASP A 383 -29.47 -21.50 22.29
C ASP A 383 -28.30 -22.15 21.53
N VAL A 384 -27.81 -23.35 21.86
CA VAL A 384 -26.70 -23.99 21.11
C VAL A 384 -27.20 -25.20 20.33
N PRO A 385 -27.89 -25.00 19.19
CA PRO A 385 -28.24 -26.10 18.31
C PRO A 385 -26.98 -26.72 17.71
N ILE A 386 -26.96 -28.06 17.63
CA ILE A 386 -25.86 -28.84 17.08
C ILE A 386 -26.39 -29.88 16.09
N SER A 387 -25.48 -30.36 15.25
CA SER A 387 -25.64 -31.39 14.23
C SER A 387 -24.50 -32.40 14.36
N THR A 388 -24.55 -33.47 13.58
CA THR A 388 -23.52 -34.51 13.56
C THR A 388 -22.12 -33.99 13.25
N GLU A 389 -22.01 -32.98 12.39
CA GLU A 389 -20.77 -32.38 11.93
C GLU A 389 -20.29 -31.20 12.80
N SER A 390 -21.11 -30.76 13.77
CA SER A 390 -20.78 -29.61 14.63
C SER A 390 -19.47 -29.78 15.39
N TYR A 391 -19.13 -31.00 15.82
CA TYR A 391 -17.89 -31.24 16.56
C TYR A 391 -16.67 -30.98 15.67
N GLU A 392 -16.65 -31.51 14.45
CA GLU A 392 -15.54 -31.32 13.51
C GLU A 392 -15.44 -29.87 13.05
N ALA A 393 -16.57 -29.22 12.77
CA ALA A 393 -16.61 -27.79 12.45
C ALA A 393 -16.07 -26.93 13.60
N ALA A 394 -16.42 -27.24 14.85
CA ALA A 394 -15.91 -26.53 16.03
C ALA A 394 -14.40 -26.75 16.23
N LEU A 395 -13.89 -27.97 16.00
CA LEU A 395 -12.45 -28.22 16.01
C LEU A 395 -11.72 -27.43 14.92
N ALA A 396 -12.28 -27.37 13.71
CA ALA A 396 -11.74 -26.59 12.61
C ALA A 396 -11.82 -25.08 12.86
N ALA A 397 -12.84 -24.60 13.58
CA ALA A 397 -12.99 -23.18 13.89
C ALA A 397 -11.88 -22.71 14.85
N ALA A 398 -11.68 -23.43 15.95
CA ALA A 398 -10.59 -23.16 16.89
C ALA A 398 -9.22 -23.35 16.23
N GLY A 399 -9.02 -24.42 15.46
CA GLY A 399 -7.74 -24.68 14.80
C GLY A 399 -7.44 -23.77 13.60
N GLY A 400 -8.47 -23.15 13.02
CA GLY A 400 -8.33 -22.05 12.07
C GLY A 400 -7.66 -20.84 12.71
N VAL A 401 -8.05 -20.48 13.93
CA VAL A 401 -7.39 -19.41 14.71
C VAL A 401 -5.92 -19.73 14.96
N LEU A 402 -5.59 -20.99 15.31
CA LEU A 402 -4.20 -21.43 15.48
C LEU A 402 -3.39 -21.31 14.19
N SER A 403 -4.01 -21.64 13.05
CA SER A 403 -3.39 -21.54 11.73
C SER A 403 -3.09 -20.09 11.34
N ALA A 404 -4.02 -19.16 11.65
CA ALA A 404 -3.79 -17.73 11.50
C ALA A 404 -2.66 -17.23 12.41
N ILE A 405 -2.65 -17.64 13.68
CA ILE A 405 -1.59 -17.28 14.64
C ILE A 405 -0.23 -17.72 14.12
N ASP A 406 -0.09 -18.98 13.70
CA ASP A 406 1.18 -19.46 13.16
C ASP A 406 1.60 -18.64 11.93
N ALA A 407 0.66 -18.34 11.03
CA ALA A 407 0.96 -17.53 9.86
C ALA A 407 1.41 -16.10 10.21
N VAL A 408 0.79 -15.45 11.21
CA VAL A 408 1.19 -14.09 11.64
C VAL A 408 2.52 -14.12 12.39
N VAL A 409 2.69 -15.03 13.36
CA VAL A 409 3.91 -15.10 14.18
C VAL A 409 5.13 -15.52 13.36
N GLU A 410 4.96 -16.46 12.42
CA GLU A 410 6.01 -16.86 11.46
C GLU A 410 6.25 -15.80 10.38
N ARG A 411 5.49 -14.69 10.43
CA ARG A 411 5.51 -13.59 9.47
C ARG A 411 5.29 -14.09 8.04
N LYS A 412 4.31 -14.97 7.82
CA LYS A 412 3.82 -15.34 6.47
C LYS A 412 2.74 -14.38 5.98
N VAL A 413 2.17 -13.59 6.89
CA VAL A 413 1.13 -12.57 6.70
C VAL A 413 1.24 -11.52 7.81
N THR A 414 0.79 -10.29 7.56
CA THR A 414 0.80 -9.20 8.56
C THR A 414 -0.34 -9.40 9.55
N ASN A 415 -1.49 -9.79 9.03
CA ASN A 415 -2.71 -10.00 9.78
C ASN A 415 -3.57 -11.08 9.11
N ALA A 416 -4.60 -11.54 9.81
CA ALA A 416 -5.48 -12.58 9.34
C ALA A 416 -6.92 -12.33 9.77
N PHE A 417 -7.86 -12.56 8.84
CA PHE A 417 -9.28 -12.61 9.12
C PHE A 417 -9.75 -14.06 9.19
N CYS A 418 -10.25 -14.47 10.35
CA CYS A 418 -10.74 -15.83 10.59
C CYS A 418 -12.25 -15.90 10.37
N ALA A 419 -12.69 -16.22 9.14
CA ALA A 419 -14.09 -16.38 8.79
C ALA A 419 -14.62 -17.77 9.22
N VAL A 420 -14.60 -18.03 10.54
CA VAL A 420 -14.86 -19.34 11.14
C VAL A 420 -16.26 -19.44 11.78
N ARG A 421 -16.77 -20.67 11.88
CA ARG A 421 -18.06 -21.00 12.51
C ARG A 421 -18.05 -22.45 13.01
N PRO A 422 -18.60 -22.77 14.19
CA PRO A 422 -19.34 -21.92 15.16
C PRO A 422 -18.50 -20.84 15.87
N PRO A 423 -19.14 -19.80 16.46
CA PRO A 423 -18.46 -18.78 17.26
C PRO A 423 -17.93 -19.36 18.60
N GLY A 424 -17.24 -18.52 19.40
CA GLY A 424 -16.55 -19.02 20.60
C GLY A 424 -16.61 -18.19 21.88
N HIS A 425 -16.77 -16.87 21.85
CA HIS A 425 -16.50 -16.01 23.01
C HIS A 425 -17.42 -16.23 24.23
N HIS A 426 -18.58 -16.90 24.07
CA HIS A 426 -19.48 -17.26 25.17
C HIS A 426 -19.18 -18.63 25.80
N ALA A 427 -18.40 -19.49 25.13
CA ALA A 427 -18.12 -20.83 25.64
C ALA A 427 -17.26 -20.77 26.91
N LEU A 428 -17.78 -21.35 27.99
CA LEU A 428 -17.12 -21.46 29.29
C LEU A 428 -16.24 -22.72 29.33
N LYS A 429 -15.47 -22.88 30.42
CA LYS A 429 -14.56 -24.01 30.63
C LYS A 429 -15.24 -25.38 30.49
N ASP A 430 -16.49 -25.47 30.90
CA ASP A 430 -17.23 -26.72 30.99
C ASP A 430 -18.66 -26.61 30.46
N LYS A 431 -18.98 -25.58 29.67
CA LYS A 431 -20.35 -25.33 29.20
C LYS A 431 -20.42 -24.58 27.88
N ALA A 432 -21.25 -25.08 26.96
CA ALA A 432 -21.68 -24.37 25.76
C ALA A 432 -22.81 -23.37 26.09
N MET A 433 -22.79 -22.19 25.46
CA MET A 433 -23.89 -21.21 25.50
C MET A 433 -23.68 -20.14 24.41
N GLY A 434 -24.71 -19.37 24.08
CA GLY A 434 -24.59 -18.21 23.19
C GLY A 434 -24.10 -18.59 21.80
N PHE A 435 -24.61 -19.71 21.29
CA PHE A 435 -24.23 -20.33 20.02
C PHE A 435 -22.79 -20.87 19.98
N CYS A 436 -22.01 -20.68 21.06
CA CYS A 436 -20.59 -21.01 21.12
C CYS A 436 -20.39 -22.43 21.66
N ILE A 437 -19.56 -23.21 20.96
CA ILE A 437 -19.18 -24.57 21.39
C ILE A 437 -17.80 -24.52 22.06
N PHE A 438 -16.74 -24.13 21.34
CA PHE A 438 -15.42 -23.95 21.92
C PHE A 438 -15.01 -22.48 21.84
N ASN A 439 -14.35 -21.99 22.88
CA ASN A 439 -13.82 -20.63 22.89
C ASN A 439 -12.57 -20.53 22.01
N ASN A 440 -12.79 -20.24 20.72
CA ASN A 440 -11.76 -20.14 19.68
C ASN A 440 -10.63 -19.17 20.07
N VAL A 441 -11.00 -17.99 20.59
CA VAL A 441 -10.05 -16.91 20.94
C VAL A 441 -9.23 -17.28 22.17
N ALA A 442 -9.86 -17.85 23.21
CA ALA A 442 -9.14 -18.27 24.40
C ALA A 442 -8.15 -19.41 24.11
N VAL A 443 -8.52 -20.37 23.24
CA VAL A 443 -7.61 -21.43 22.78
C VAL A 443 -6.44 -20.80 22.01
N GLY A 444 -6.72 -19.83 21.14
CA GLY A 444 -5.69 -19.05 20.43
C GLY A 444 -4.73 -18.31 21.37
N ALA A 445 -5.24 -17.63 22.41
CA ALA A 445 -4.41 -16.92 23.37
C ALA A 445 -3.48 -17.87 24.15
N ARG A 446 -4.01 -19.00 24.64
CA ARG A 446 -3.19 -20.03 25.31
C ARG A 446 -2.16 -20.65 24.37
N TYR A 447 -2.51 -20.82 23.10
CA TYR A 447 -1.60 -21.31 22.07
C TYR A 447 -0.43 -20.34 21.82
N ILE A 448 -0.71 -19.04 21.66
CA ILE A 448 0.31 -17.99 21.50
C ILE A 448 1.28 -18.02 22.69
N GLN A 449 0.76 -18.03 23.92
CA GLN A 449 1.58 -18.03 25.14
C GLN A 449 2.48 -19.25 25.22
N LYS A 450 1.95 -20.44 24.91
CA LYS A 450 2.64 -21.70 25.17
C LYS A 450 3.55 -22.14 24.01
N LYS A 451 3.09 -22.02 22.76
CA LYS A 451 3.87 -22.42 21.58
C LYS A 451 4.90 -21.36 21.19
N HIS A 452 4.49 -20.09 21.21
CA HIS A 452 5.31 -18.98 20.71
C HIS A 452 5.98 -18.15 21.82
N ASN A 453 5.71 -18.47 23.09
CA ASN A 453 6.31 -17.79 24.26
C ASN A 453 6.09 -16.26 24.25
N LEU A 454 4.93 -15.83 23.76
CA LEU A 454 4.48 -14.43 23.78
C LEU A 454 3.42 -14.28 24.87
N SER A 455 3.76 -13.60 25.97
CA SER A 455 2.93 -13.55 27.17
C SER A 455 1.82 -12.51 27.10
N ASP A 456 2.11 -11.34 26.52
CA ASP A 456 1.25 -10.16 26.64
C ASP A 456 0.26 -10.13 25.48
N ILE A 457 -1.01 -10.40 25.79
CA ILE A 457 -2.07 -10.53 24.80
C ILE A 457 -3.18 -9.52 25.08
N LEU A 458 -3.54 -8.73 24.07
CA LEU A 458 -4.75 -7.94 24.06
C LEU A 458 -5.84 -8.69 23.29
N ILE A 459 -7.00 -8.86 23.91
CA ILE A 459 -8.23 -9.31 23.26
C ILE A 459 -9.20 -8.13 23.25
N VAL A 460 -9.54 -7.67 22.05
CA VAL A 460 -10.60 -6.67 21.82
C VAL A 460 -11.85 -7.39 21.34
N ASP A 461 -12.91 -7.39 22.13
CA ASP A 461 -14.21 -7.98 21.81
C ASP A 461 -15.25 -6.87 21.58
N TRP A 462 -15.53 -6.61 20.31
CA TRP A 462 -16.55 -5.64 19.89
C TRP A 462 -17.88 -6.29 19.50
N ASP A 463 -18.07 -7.58 19.74
CA ASP A 463 -19.38 -8.20 19.53
C ASP A 463 -20.42 -7.47 20.38
N VAL A 464 -21.64 -7.34 19.86
CA VAL A 464 -22.70 -6.62 20.57
C VAL A 464 -23.04 -7.28 21.91
N HIS A 465 -22.74 -8.56 22.08
CA HIS A 465 -22.89 -9.29 23.34
C HIS A 465 -21.57 -9.36 24.10
N HIS A 466 -21.64 -9.30 25.42
CA HIS A 466 -20.48 -9.49 26.27
C HIS A 466 -19.91 -10.92 26.12
N GLY A 467 -18.64 -11.05 25.76
CA GLY A 467 -17.88 -12.31 25.68
C GLY A 467 -17.57 -12.93 27.04
N ASN A 468 -18.62 -13.31 27.79
CA ASN A 468 -18.52 -13.84 29.16
C ASN A 468 -17.64 -15.09 29.30
N GLY A 469 -17.54 -15.91 28.24
CA GLY A 469 -16.66 -17.06 28.21
C GLY A 469 -15.20 -16.62 28.23
N THR A 470 -14.82 -15.70 27.33
CA THR A 470 -13.46 -15.16 27.23
C THR A 470 -13.07 -14.43 28.52
N GLN A 471 -13.94 -13.56 29.05
CA GLN A 471 -13.74 -12.91 30.34
C GLN A 471 -13.45 -13.95 31.45
N ALA A 472 -14.26 -15.00 31.56
CA ALA A 472 -14.08 -16.01 32.60
C ALA A 472 -12.75 -16.78 32.50
N MET A 473 -12.21 -16.98 31.29
CA MET A 473 -10.94 -17.71 31.09
C MET A 473 -9.71 -16.96 31.57
N PHE A 474 -9.79 -15.62 31.60
CA PHE A 474 -8.66 -14.74 31.88
C PHE A 474 -8.91 -13.79 33.05
N TYR A 475 -10.01 -13.96 33.78
CA TYR A 475 -10.44 -13.02 34.82
C TYR A 475 -9.38 -12.75 35.89
N ASP A 476 -8.60 -13.78 36.25
CA ASP A 476 -7.52 -13.68 37.25
C ASP A 476 -6.12 -13.60 36.62
N ASP A 477 -6.01 -13.46 35.29
CA ASP A 477 -4.77 -13.59 34.52
C ASP A 477 -4.23 -12.24 34.03
N PRO A 478 -3.10 -11.74 34.58
CA PRO A 478 -2.53 -10.45 34.17
C PRO A 478 -1.80 -10.48 32.83
N SER A 479 -1.62 -11.65 32.21
CA SER A 479 -0.96 -11.76 30.92
C SER A 479 -1.91 -11.51 29.73
N VAL A 480 -3.21 -11.45 29.99
CA VAL A 480 -4.23 -11.20 28.96
C VAL A 480 -5.09 -10.02 29.37
N LEU A 481 -4.97 -8.91 28.65
CA LEU A 481 -5.90 -7.79 28.77
C LEU A 481 -7.13 -8.08 27.91
N TYR A 482 -8.28 -8.25 28.55
CA TYR A 482 -9.57 -8.37 27.88
C TYR A 482 -10.30 -7.03 27.90
N PHE A 483 -10.61 -6.51 26.72
CA PHE A 483 -11.39 -5.30 26.53
C PHE A 483 -12.66 -5.66 25.75
N SER A 484 -13.83 -5.31 26.27
CA SER A 484 -15.10 -5.58 25.60
C SER A 484 -16.03 -4.38 25.60
N THR A 485 -16.53 -4.04 24.42
CA THR A 485 -17.69 -3.13 24.24
C THR A 485 -18.90 -3.96 23.91
N HIS A 486 -20.03 -3.76 24.59
CA HIS A 486 -21.23 -4.56 24.35
C HIS A 486 -22.47 -3.82 24.84
N GLN A 487 -23.64 -4.18 24.30
CA GLN A 487 -24.90 -3.63 24.78
C GLN A 487 -25.18 -4.14 26.20
N TYR A 488 -25.51 -3.25 27.14
CA TYR A 488 -25.84 -3.64 28.52
C TYR A 488 -26.88 -2.70 29.15
N PRO A 489 -27.88 -3.25 29.90
CA PRO A 489 -28.15 -4.67 30.13
C PRO A 489 -28.69 -5.37 28.87
N PHE A 490 -28.14 -6.54 28.54
CA PHE A 490 -28.56 -7.39 27.43
C PHE A 490 -28.07 -8.83 27.64
N TYR A 491 -28.36 -9.77 26.72
CA TYR A 491 -27.74 -11.09 26.76
C TYR A 491 -26.20 -10.93 26.75
N PRO A 492 -25.43 -11.68 27.58
CA PRO A 492 -25.81 -12.79 28.45
C PRO A 492 -26.16 -12.41 29.90
N GLY A 493 -26.24 -11.12 30.23
CA GLY A 493 -26.56 -10.60 31.56
C GLY A 493 -25.34 -10.32 32.45
N THR A 494 -24.13 -10.49 31.94
CA THR A 494 -22.85 -10.12 32.58
C THR A 494 -22.17 -8.99 31.81
N GLY A 495 -21.01 -8.52 32.27
CA GLY A 495 -20.24 -7.47 31.56
C GLY A 495 -20.42 -6.07 32.15
N SER A 496 -20.80 -5.95 33.42
CA SER A 496 -20.88 -4.62 34.04
C SER A 496 -19.50 -3.96 34.13
N GLU A 497 -19.45 -2.61 34.11
CA GLU A 497 -18.21 -1.83 34.29
C GLU A 497 -17.49 -2.12 35.64
N ALA A 498 -18.21 -2.70 36.61
CA ALA A 498 -17.67 -3.09 37.91
C ALA A 498 -16.82 -4.38 37.86
N GLU A 499 -17.00 -5.22 36.83
CA GLU A 499 -16.25 -6.45 36.62
C GLU A 499 -14.88 -6.13 36.01
N LYS A 500 -13.86 -5.99 36.88
CA LYS A 500 -12.52 -5.51 36.50
C LYS A 500 -11.44 -6.60 36.57
N GLY A 501 -11.84 -7.87 36.66
CA GLY A 501 -10.92 -8.97 36.92
C GLY A 501 -10.78 -9.25 38.41
N GLY A 502 -10.07 -10.32 38.74
CA GLY A 502 -9.82 -10.79 40.09
C GLY A 502 -8.34 -11.16 40.30
N GLY A 503 -7.98 -11.48 41.54
CA GLY A 503 -6.64 -11.96 41.87
C GLY A 503 -5.51 -11.09 41.29
N GLN A 504 -4.65 -11.70 40.48
CA GLN A 504 -3.55 -11.00 39.80
C GLN A 504 -4.00 -10.25 38.54
N GLY A 505 -5.10 -10.67 37.91
CA GLY A 505 -5.71 -10.03 36.74
C GLY A 505 -6.59 -8.81 37.05
N LEU A 506 -6.56 -8.28 38.28
CA LEU A 506 -7.29 -7.06 38.60
C LEU A 506 -6.82 -5.89 37.70
N ASN A 507 -7.77 -5.24 37.05
CA ASN A 507 -7.64 -4.22 36.00
C ASN A 507 -7.15 -4.74 34.62
N TYR A 508 -7.08 -6.06 34.42
CA TYR A 508 -6.87 -6.68 33.10
C TYR A 508 -8.17 -7.11 32.42
N ASN A 509 -9.31 -6.67 32.96
CA ASN A 509 -10.62 -6.81 32.36
C ASN A 509 -11.29 -5.44 32.29
N ILE A 510 -11.58 -4.97 31.08
CA ILE A 510 -12.19 -3.67 30.81
C ILE A 510 -13.50 -3.92 30.07
N ASN A 511 -14.60 -3.86 30.82
CA ASN A 511 -15.94 -3.85 30.23
C ASN A 511 -16.41 -2.42 30.02
N VAL A 512 -16.87 -2.13 28.80
CA VAL A 512 -17.51 -0.87 28.43
C VAL A 512 -18.96 -1.14 28.04
N PRO A 513 -19.89 -1.14 29.02
CA PRO A 513 -21.31 -1.32 28.75
C PRO A 513 -21.88 -0.13 27.97
N LEU A 514 -22.45 -0.40 26.81
CA LEU A 514 -23.06 0.59 25.92
C LEU A 514 -24.60 0.52 25.97
N PRO A 515 -25.31 1.66 25.92
CA PRO A 515 -26.76 1.64 25.82
C PRO A 515 -27.23 1.15 24.45
N ILE A 516 -28.47 0.65 24.40
CA ILE A 516 -29.15 0.32 23.14
C ILE A 516 -29.14 1.53 22.19
N GLY A 517 -28.85 1.27 20.91
CA GLY A 517 -28.81 2.30 19.87
C GLY A 517 -27.48 3.05 19.75
N SER A 518 -26.43 2.66 20.49
CA SER A 518 -25.08 3.18 20.30
C SER A 518 -24.58 2.91 18.88
N GLY A 519 -23.95 3.91 18.25
CA GLY A 519 -23.46 3.84 16.87
C GLY A 519 -21.97 4.16 16.75
N ASP A 520 -21.48 4.37 15.53
CA ASP A 520 -20.06 4.51 15.23
C ASP A 520 -19.34 5.57 16.08
N ALA A 521 -19.99 6.72 16.32
CA ALA A 521 -19.40 7.80 17.11
C ALA A 521 -19.19 7.39 18.58
N ASP A 522 -20.11 6.60 19.16
CA ASP A 522 -19.99 6.10 20.52
C ASP A 522 -18.86 5.08 20.63
N TYR A 523 -18.75 4.17 19.65
CA TYR A 523 -17.66 3.19 19.58
C TYR A 523 -16.30 3.88 19.44
N VAL A 524 -16.15 4.81 18.48
CA VAL A 524 -14.88 5.56 18.29
C VAL A 524 -14.48 6.30 19.55
N LYS A 525 -15.44 6.94 20.23
CA LYS A 525 -15.17 7.62 21.50
C LYS A 525 -14.69 6.64 22.58
N VAL A 526 -15.37 5.52 22.74
CA VAL A 526 -15.02 4.51 23.75
C VAL A 526 -13.63 3.94 23.51
N PHE A 527 -13.28 3.60 22.27
CA PHE A 527 -11.96 3.07 21.94
C PHE A 527 -10.86 4.09 22.30
N LYS A 528 -11.05 5.36 21.95
CA LYS A 528 -10.11 6.44 22.26
C LYS A 528 -9.96 6.76 23.74
N GLU A 529 -11.04 6.62 24.52
CA GLU A 529 -11.04 7.02 25.94
C GLU A 529 -10.69 5.87 26.89
N LYS A 530 -10.86 4.61 26.46
CA LYS A 530 -10.79 3.44 27.34
C LYS A 530 -9.73 2.42 26.93
N LEU A 531 -9.26 2.42 25.68
CA LEU A 531 -8.27 1.46 25.17
C LEU A 531 -6.96 2.13 24.72
N GLU A 532 -7.04 3.23 23.96
CA GLU A 532 -5.90 4.10 23.59
C GLU A 532 -5.42 4.93 24.79
#